data_AF-A0A671M820-F1
#
_entry.id   AF-A0A671M820-F1
#
_cell.length_a   1.000
_cell.length_b   1.000
_cell.length_c   1.000
_cell.angle_alpha   90.00
_cell.angle_beta   90.00
_cell.angle_gamma   90.00
#
_symmetry.space_group_name_H-M   'P 1'
#
loop_
_entity.id
_entity.type
_entity.pdbx_description
1 polymer ?
#
loop_
_entity_poly.entity_id
_entity_poly.type
_entity_poly.pdbx_seq_one_letter_code
_entity_poly.pdbx_strand_id
1 'polypeptide(L)'
;MYRTPFLYFAWGPQITKSTLVIQTSFASRNVILTCVIGHKPVDLKAFKSVTCQGNQWTNLELNCARQSCGSLADFLYGRYEMTGNLFGDTAKPVCDKGYMLAEQETTRTCQDLGWDGKDPVCEPVKCSSPPVIENGQLEDEPLESYDYSQAVSYRCNKGLNLIGQSTLHCSEDGTFKPDPPKCFGKLWFKCQSRDERKKITWEIEWSRSCTNNKNDDDQNSTASDYCKAYVLFISTAQCTQPSFTSRNVILTAEHLSTPSFPDGSTVTFECVIGHKPVDLKASKSVTCQGNQWTNLELSCTSMYCR
;
A
#
# COMPACT_ATOMS: atom_id res chain seq x y z
N MET A 1 29.94 12.86 27.25
CA MET A 1 30.67 13.15 28.50
C MET A 1 29.61 13.16 29.60
N TYR A 2 29.43 12.12 30.41
CA TYR A 2 30.33 11.66 31.47
C TYR A 2 30.52 10.14 31.41
N ARG A 3 31.69 9.71 30.93
CA ARG A 3 32.26 8.41 31.28
C ARG A 3 32.96 8.61 32.61
N THR A 4 32.40 8.16 33.72
CA THR A 4 33.18 7.99 34.93
C THR A 4 34.07 6.75 34.74
N PRO A 5 35.40 6.90 34.81
CA PRO A 5 36.32 5.80 34.64
C PRO A 5 36.18 4.87 35.85
N PHE A 6 36.29 3.56 35.60
CA PHE A 6 36.58 2.57 36.61
C PHE A 6 37.85 2.98 37.38
N LEU A 7 37.70 3.75 38.45
CA LEU A 7 38.77 3.99 39.40
C LEU A 7 38.87 2.76 40.28
N TYR A 8 39.75 1.85 39.86
CA TYR A 8 40.32 0.79 40.69
C TYR A 8 41.05 1.41 41.89
N PHE A 9 40.32 1.79 42.93
CA PHE A 9 40.89 1.86 44.27
C PHE A 9 40.78 0.47 44.88
N ALA A 10 41.93 -0.16 45.14
CA ALA A 10 42.07 -1.56 45.57
C ALA A 10 41.42 -1.92 46.93
N TRP A 11 40.57 -1.06 47.50
CA TRP A 11 39.98 -1.19 48.84
C TRP A 11 38.45 -1.00 48.89
N GLY A 12 37.77 -0.76 47.76
CA GLY A 12 36.31 -0.69 47.67
C GLY A 12 35.63 -2.05 47.45
N PRO A 13 34.31 -2.20 47.69
CA PRO A 13 33.58 -3.42 47.38
C PRO A 13 33.60 -3.69 45.87
N GLN A 14 33.99 -4.90 45.46
CA GLN A 14 34.00 -5.34 44.06
C GLN A 14 32.55 -5.60 43.60
N ILE A 15 31.89 -4.58 43.04
CA ILE A 15 30.53 -4.72 42.51
C ILE A 15 30.63 -5.21 41.07
N THR A 16 30.29 -6.48 40.83
CA THR A 16 30.32 -7.11 39.50
C THR A 16 29.00 -7.03 38.74
N LYS A 17 27.91 -6.56 39.39
CA LYS A 17 26.59 -6.41 38.75
C LYS A 17 26.50 -5.07 38.02
N SER A 18 26.34 -5.10 36.70
CA SER A 18 26.20 -3.92 35.83
C SER A 18 24.92 -3.10 36.07
N THR A 19 23.97 -3.63 36.85
CA THR A 19 22.68 -2.99 37.15
C THR A 19 22.70 -2.17 38.44
N LEU A 20 23.85 -1.98 39.07
CA LEU A 20 24.00 -1.29 40.35
C LEU A 20 24.93 -0.08 40.23
N VAL A 21 24.59 0.98 40.96
CA VAL A 21 25.45 2.15 41.16
C VAL A 21 25.59 2.45 42.65
N ILE A 22 26.72 3.07 43.01
CA ILE A 22 27.00 3.48 44.38
C ILE A 22 26.39 4.87 44.60
N GLN A 23 25.59 5.01 45.65
CA GLN A 23 24.92 6.27 45.99
C GLN A 23 25.73 7.14 46.97
N THR A 24 26.58 6.53 47.80
CA THR A 24 27.34 7.22 48.86
C THR A 24 28.84 7.26 48.57
N SER A 25 29.61 8.15 49.20
CA SER A 25 31.06 8.18 49.03
C SER A 25 31.74 6.91 49.58
N PHE A 26 32.84 6.48 48.94
CA PHE A 26 33.66 5.33 49.37
C PHE A 26 34.34 5.51 50.73
N ALA A 27 34.30 6.72 51.31
CA ALA A 27 34.91 7.01 52.61
C ALA A 27 34.10 6.49 53.81
N SER A 28 32.90 5.96 53.57
CA SER A 28 32.02 5.40 54.61
C SER A 28 32.30 3.90 54.85
N ARG A 29 32.22 3.46 56.11
CA ARG A 29 32.21 2.02 56.46
C ARG A 29 30.94 1.30 55.98
N ASN A 30 29.90 2.05 55.61
CA ASN A 30 28.66 1.56 55.02
C ASN A 30 28.47 2.19 53.64
N VAL A 31 28.42 1.36 52.60
CA VAL A 31 28.22 1.80 51.22
C VAL A 31 26.81 1.42 50.79
N ILE A 32 26.00 2.40 50.38
CA ILE A 32 24.64 2.19 49.90
C ILE A 32 24.65 2.08 48.38
N LEU A 33 23.96 1.08 47.86
CA LEU A 33 23.78 0.82 46.44
C LEU A 33 22.33 1.08 46.01
N THR A 34 22.18 1.53 44.78
CA THR A 34 20.89 1.67 44.10
C THR A 34 20.94 1.01 42.73
N CYS A 35 19.76 0.72 42.19
CA CYS A 35 19.65 0.26 40.82
C CYS A 35 20.02 1.38 39.85
N VAL A 36 20.62 1.03 38.72
CA VAL A 36 20.81 1.94 37.57
C VAL A 36 19.47 2.46 37.07
N ILE A 37 19.50 3.53 36.28
CA ILE A 37 18.30 4.10 35.63
C ILE A 37 17.56 3.01 34.84
N GLY A 38 16.23 3.02 34.92
CA GLY A 38 15.37 2.04 34.25
C GLY A 38 15.31 0.66 34.93
N HIS A 39 15.92 0.50 36.09
CA HIS A 39 15.87 -0.74 36.86
C HIS A 39 15.29 -0.51 38.25
N LYS A 40 14.59 -1.52 38.78
CA LYS A 40 13.97 -1.51 40.11
C LYS A 40 14.40 -2.73 40.93
N PRO A 41 14.43 -2.63 42.26
CA PRO A 41 14.70 -3.77 43.13
C PRO A 41 13.66 -4.88 42.90
N VAL A 42 14.13 -6.12 42.73
CA VAL A 42 13.25 -7.29 42.64
C VAL A 42 12.53 -7.52 43.97
N ASP A 43 13.26 -7.35 45.07
CA ASP A 43 12.71 -7.33 46.42
C ASP A 43 12.95 -5.94 47.04
N LEU A 44 11.86 -5.25 47.39
CA LEU A 44 11.90 -3.93 48.02
C LEU A 44 12.42 -3.97 49.46
N LYS A 45 12.36 -5.14 50.13
CA LYS A 45 12.82 -5.34 51.51
C LYS A 45 14.29 -5.76 51.61
N ALA A 46 14.92 -6.14 50.50
CA ALA A 46 16.32 -6.57 50.48
C ALA A 46 17.26 -5.47 51.00
N PHE A 47 18.32 -5.88 51.72
CA PHE A 47 19.32 -4.94 52.18
C PHE A 47 20.08 -4.31 51.00
N LYS A 48 20.12 -2.97 50.99
CA LYS A 48 20.70 -2.14 49.92
C LYS A 48 22.11 -1.64 50.21
N SER A 49 22.71 -2.06 51.32
CA SER A 49 24.04 -1.60 51.71
C SER A 49 24.96 -2.75 52.04
N VAL A 50 26.24 -2.54 51.77
CA VAL A 50 27.31 -3.41 52.23
C VAL A 50 28.11 -2.67 53.29
N THR A 51 28.42 -3.36 54.39
CA THR A 51 29.19 -2.79 55.49
C THR A 51 30.52 -3.50 55.58
N CYS A 52 31.60 -2.76 55.81
CA CYS A 52 32.92 -3.34 56.03
C CYS A 52 33.02 -3.83 57.48
N GLN A 53 33.14 -5.14 57.66
CA GLN A 53 33.33 -5.79 58.96
C GLN A 53 34.72 -6.44 58.98
N GLY A 54 35.68 -5.79 59.65
CA GLY A 54 37.08 -6.20 59.61
C GLY A 54 37.71 -5.92 58.24
N ASN A 55 38.12 -6.97 57.54
CA ASN A 55 38.72 -6.91 56.19
C ASN A 55 37.78 -7.42 55.08
N GLN A 56 36.49 -7.65 55.38
CA GLN A 56 35.52 -8.17 54.42
C GLN A 56 34.23 -7.35 54.39
N TRP A 57 33.66 -7.21 53.19
CA TRP A 57 32.36 -6.59 52.99
C TRP A 57 31.24 -7.62 53.20
N THR A 58 30.13 -7.21 53.80
CA THR A 58 28.94 -8.05 53.90
C THR A 58 28.36 -8.40 52.53
N ASN A 59 27.63 -9.51 52.44
CA ASN A 59 26.94 -9.90 51.21
C ASN A 59 25.86 -8.88 50.83
N LEU A 60 25.70 -8.66 49.53
CA LEU A 60 24.65 -7.80 48.98
C LEU A 60 23.43 -8.63 48.56
N GLU A 61 22.27 -8.32 49.13
CA GLU A 61 20.99 -8.95 48.77
C GLU A 61 20.28 -8.24 47.62
N LEU A 62 20.56 -6.95 47.39
CA LEU A 62 19.92 -6.18 46.34
C LEU A 62 20.13 -6.81 44.95
N ASN A 63 19.02 -7.17 44.31
CA ASN A 63 18.93 -7.58 42.92
C ASN A 63 18.04 -6.59 42.17
N CYS A 64 18.48 -6.15 40.99
CA CYS A 64 17.76 -5.19 40.18
C CYS A 64 17.32 -5.84 38.87
N ALA A 65 16.07 -5.58 38.48
CA ALA A 65 15.52 -6.00 37.19
C ALA A 65 15.04 -4.78 36.41
N ARG A 66 14.89 -4.94 35.09
CA ARG A 66 14.31 -3.89 34.24
C ARG A 66 12.93 -3.50 34.74
N GLN A 67 12.67 -2.20 34.80
CA GLN A 67 11.36 -1.67 35.17
C GLN A 67 10.37 -1.92 34.04
N SER A 68 9.13 -2.26 34.38
CA SER A 68 8.04 -2.30 33.42
C SER A 68 7.41 -0.91 33.25
N CYS A 69 7.15 -0.52 32.00
CA CYS A 69 6.35 0.66 31.64
C CYS A 69 4.85 0.37 31.51
N GLY A 70 4.44 -0.90 31.65
CA GLY A 70 3.06 -1.33 31.37
C GLY A 70 2.73 -1.38 29.88
N SER A 71 1.47 -1.66 29.57
CA SER A 71 0.98 -1.75 28.19
C SER A 71 0.53 -0.37 27.69
N LEU A 72 0.73 -0.10 26.40
CA LEU A 72 0.12 1.05 25.73
C LEU A 72 -1.29 0.70 25.28
N ALA A 73 -2.20 1.68 25.35
CA ALA A 73 -3.53 1.56 24.78
C ALA A 73 -3.50 1.88 23.28
N ASP A 74 -4.53 1.42 22.58
CA ASP A 74 -4.78 1.83 21.20
C ASP A 74 -5.10 3.33 21.15
N PHE A 75 -4.74 3.97 20.05
CA PHE A 75 -4.96 5.40 19.82
C PHE A 75 -5.90 5.59 18.63
N LEU A 76 -6.24 6.84 18.32
CA LEU A 76 -7.24 7.12 17.29
C LEU A 76 -6.73 6.67 15.91
N TYR A 77 -7.47 5.74 15.29
CA TYR A 77 -7.16 5.14 13.99
C TYR A 77 -5.81 4.42 13.94
N GLY A 78 -5.37 3.82 15.06
CA GLY A 78 -4.16 3.01 15.08
C GLY A 78 -3.84 2.35 16.42
N ARG A 79 -2.78 1.54 16.41
CA ARG A 79 -2.31 0.76 17.56
C ARG A 79 -0.78 0.70 17.63
N TYR A 80 -0.25 0.17 18.72
CA TYR A 80 1.19 -0.10 18.86
C TYR A 80 1.55 -1.56 18.65
N GLU A 81 2.58 -1.81 17.84
CA GLU A 81 3.30 -3.08 17.81
C GLU A 81 4.51 -3.00 18.75
N MET A 82 4.43 -3.73 19.85
CA MET A 82 5.40 -3.66 20.95
C MET A 82 6.39 -4.83 20.90
N THR A 83 7.68 -4.57 21.15
CA THR A 83 8.70 -5.62 21.35
C THR A 83 8.63 -6.22 22.76
N GLY A 84 8.06 -5.46 23.70
CA GLY A 84 7.89 -5.81 25.10
C GLY A 84 7.39 -4.62 25.90
N ASN A 85 7.47 -4.69 27.22
CA ASN A 85 7.02 -3.64 28.14
C ASN A 85 8.02 -3.30 29.25
N LEU A 86 9.28 -3.69 29.09
CA LEU A 86 10.37 -3.45 30.01
C LEU A 86 11.28 -2.32 29.52
N PHE A 87 12.06 -1.73 30.41
CA PHE A 87 12.98 -0.64 30.10
C PHE A 87 13.87 -0.96 28.89
N GLY A 88 13.88 -0.03 27.93
CA GLY A 88 14.56 -0.17 26.64
C GLY A 88 13.75 -0.88 25.54
N ASP A 89 12.61 -1.49 25.86
CA ASP A 89 11.70 -2.03 24.85
C ASP A 89 11.01 -0.89 24.10
N THR A 90 10.53 -1.18 22.88
CA THR A 90 10.04 -0.18 21.92
C THR A 90 8.65 -0.53 21.43
N ALA A 91 7.86 0.49 21.13
CA ALA A 91 6.51 0.37 20.61
C ALA A 91 6.40 1.19 19.32
N LYS A 92 6.26 0.49 18.18
CA LYS A 92 6.12 1.11 16.87
C LYS A 92 4.63 1.34 16.58
N PRO A 93 4.20 2.55 16.24
CA PRO A 93 2.81 2.78 15.87
C PRO A 93 2.50 2.25 14.48
N VAL A 94 1.29 1.72 14.33
CA VAL A 94 0.73 1.21 13.09
C VAL A 94 -0.67 1.78 12.94
N CYS A 95 -0.90 2.52 11.86
CA CYS A 95 -2.22 3.05 11.54
C CYS A 95 -3.17 1.96 11.05
N ASP A 96 -4.45 2.19 11.28
CA ASP A 96 -5.53 1.36 10.75
C ASP A 96 -5.62 1.47 9.22
N LYS A 97 -6.37 0.54 8.64
CA LYS A 97 -6.57 0.48 7.19
C LYS A 97 -7.11 1.79 6.64
N GLY A 98 -6.46 2.36 5.62
CA GLY A 98 -6.84 3.63 5.00
C GLY A 98 -6.35 4.88 5.74
N TYR A 99 -5.46 4.72 6.72
CA TYR A 99 -4.80 5.81 7.42
C TYR A 99 -3.28 5.70 7.33
N MET A 100 -2.59 6.83 7.42
CA MET A 100 -1.15 6.96 7.31
C MET A 100 -0.58 7.87 8.41
N LEU A 101 0.62 7.54 8.88
CA LEU A 101 1.30 8.32 9.92
C LEU A 101 1.65 9.71 9.38
N ALA A 102 1.23 10.76 10.10
CA ALA A 102 1.52 12.14 9.72
C ALA A 102 3.01 12.51 9.94
N GLU A 103 3.66 11.90 10.94
CA GLU A 103 5.03 12.22 11.37
C GLU A 103 5.97 11.02 11.18
N GLN A 104 7.25 11.27 10.86
CA GLN A 104 8.24 10.23 10.55
C GLN A 104 8.79 9.48 11.79
N GLU A 105 8.93 10.16 12.94
CA GLU A 105 9.48 9.57 14.17
C GLU A 105 8.46 9.55 15.29
N THR A 106 7.76 8.41 15.42
CA THR A 106 6.66 8.23 16.37
C THR A 106 6.80 6.95 17.21
N THR A 107 7.93 6.26 17.11
CA THR A 107 8.22 5.07 17.93
C THR A 107 8.44 5.50 19.37
N ARG A 108 7.73 4.85 20.29
CA ARG A 108 7.87 5.08 21.73
C ARG A 108 8.88 4.10 22.32
N THR A 109 9.65 4.55 23.29
CA THR A 109 10.61 3.76 24.05
C THR A 109 10.24 3.75 25.52
N CYS A 110 10.31 2.58 26.14
CA CYS A 110 10.10 2.44 27.58
C CYS A 110 11.33 3.00 28.33
N GLN A 111 11.18 4.19 28.89
CA GLN A 111 12.19 4.89 29.68
C GLN A 111 11.95 4.69 31.20
N ASP A 112 12.69 5.42 32.03
CA ASP A 112 12.65 5.29 33.49
C ASP A 112 11.32 5.77 34.10
N LEU A 113 10.70 6.77 33.50
CA LEU A 113 9.39 7.31 33.90
C LEU A 113 8.19 6.64 33.22
N GLY A 114 8.42 5.72 32.28
CA GLY A 114 7.37 5.11 31.47
C GLY A 114 7.66 5.22 29.98
N TRP A 115 6.63 4.98 29.16
CA TRP A 115 6.70 5.20 27.72
C TRP A 115 6.88 6.69 27.42
N ASP A 116 7.96 7.03 26.72
CA ASP A 116 8.22 8.40 26.28
C ASP A 116 7.26 8.84 25.17
N GLY A 117 7.37 10.10 24.73
CA GLY A 117 6.60 10.62 23.60
C GLY A 117 5.09 10.79 23.88
N LYS A 118 4.39 11.17 22.82
CA LYS A 118 2.92 11.33 22.78
C LYS A 118 2.34 10.35 21.75
N ASP A 119 1.04 10.13 21.81
CA ASP A 119 0.39 9.32 20.79
C ASP A 119 0.49 10.00 19.41
N PRO A 120 0.77 9.23 18.36
CA PRO A 120 0.88 9.77 17.01
C PRO A 120 -0.48 10.06 16.41
N VAL A 121 -0.46 10.83 15.33
CA VAL A 121 -1.64 11.14 14.54
C VAL A 121 -1.60 10.30 13.27
N CYS A 122 -2.65 9.49 13.09
CA CYS A 122 -2.94 8.81 11.83
C CYS A 122 -3.95 9.65 11.05
N GLU A 123 -3.53 10.14 9.89
CA GLU A 123 -4.39 10.91 8.99
C GLU A 123 -4.99 9.98 7.93
N PRO A 124 -6.24 10.24 7.49
CA PRO A 124 -6.83 9.44 6.43
C PRO A 124 -6.03 9.59 5.14
N VAL A 125 -5.90 8.50 4.39
CA VAL A 125 -5.39 8.55 3.02
C VAL A 125 -6.33 9.45 2.20
N LYS A 126 -5.74 10.31 1.37
CA LYS A 126 -6.49 11.24 0.52
C LYS A 126 -6.39 10.85 -0.94
N CYS A 127 -7.54 10.77 -1.60
CA CYS A 127 -7.63 10.68 -3.05
C CYS A 127 -7.65 12.07 -3.67
N SER A 128 -6.98 12.21 -4.80
CA SER A 128 -7.11 13.40 -5.66
C SER A 128 -8.52 13.48 -6.26
N SER A 129 -8.82 14.55 -7.01
CA SER A 129 -10.11 14.69 -7.70
C SER A 129 -10.48 13.42 -8.52
N PRO A 130 -11.76 12.99 -8.52
CA PRO A 130 -12.22 11.80 -9.21
C PRO A 130 -11.96 11.84 -10.73
N PRO A 131 -11.78 10.68 -11.38
CA PRO A 131 -11.55 10.62 -12.82
C PRO A 131 -12.75 11.18 -13.61
N VAL A 132 -12.49 11.95 -14.66
CA VAL A 132 -13.55 12.41 -15.58
C VAL A 132 -13.96 11.25 -16.48
N ILE A 133 -15.26 11.03 -16.65
CA ILE A 133 -15.81 10.00 -17.55
C ILE A 133 -16.37 10.64 -18.82
N GLU A 134 -16.26 9.93 -19.94
CA GLU A 134 -16.83 10.39 -21.20
C GLU A 134 -18.36 10.26 -21.18
N ASN A 135 -19.05 11.29 -21.68
CA ASN A 135 -20.51 11.35 -21.75
C ASN A 135 -21.25 11.17 -20.41
N GLY A 136 -20.57 11.50 -19.31
CA GLY A 136 -21.13 11.54 -17.97
C GLY A 136 -20.44 12.60 -17.13
N GLN A 137 -20.92 12.78 -15.91
CA GLN A 137 -20.45 13.77 -14.98
C GLN A 137 -20.70 13.31 -13.54
N LEU A 138 -19.96 13.90 -12.60
CA LEU A 138 -20.27 13.75 -11.19
C LEU A 138 -21.65 14.36 -10.89
N GLU A 139 -22.33 13.78 -9.91
CA GLU A 139 -23.61 14.30 -9.43
C GLU A 139 -23.43 15.58 -8.60
N ASP A 140 -22.37 15.60 -7.80
CA ASP A 140 -21.95 16.72 -6.95
C ASP A 140 -20.73 17.45 -7.55
N GLU A 141 -20.48 18.67 -7.08
CA GLU A 141 -19.27 19.41 -7.44
C GLU A 141 -18.01 18.69 -6.94
N PRO A 142 -16.98 18.50 -7.79
CA PRO A 142 -15.76 17.83 -7.38
C PRO A 142 -15.01 18.64 -6.33
N LEU A 143 -14.57 17.96 -5.27
CA LEU A 143 -13.63 18.51 -4.30
C LEU A 143 -12.19 18.33 -4.81
N GLU A 144 -11.28 19.13 -4.26
CA GLU A 144 -9.84 19.01 -4.53
C GLU A 144 -9.26 17.70 -3.98
N SER A 145 -9.77 17.24 -2.84
CA SER A 145 -9.35 15.99 -2.21
C SER A 145 -10.50 15.33 -1.46
N TYR A 146 -10.44 13.99 -1.36
CA TYR A 146 -11.41 13.15 -0.67
C TYR A 146 -10.69 12.25 0.33
N ASP A 147 -11.18 12.21 1.56
CA ASP A 147 -10.66 11.32 2.60
C ASP A 147 -11.07 9.87 2.33
N TYR A 148 -10.30 8.93 2.88
CA TYR A 148 -10.57 7.50 2.80
C TYR A 148 -12.04 7.15 3.11
N SER A 149 -12.61 6.26 2.29
CA SER A 149 -14.01 5.83 2.32
C SER A 149 -15.06 6.89 1.91
N GLN A 150 -14.69 8.16 1.68
CA GLN A 150 -15.62 9.12 1.08
C GLN A 150 -16.01 8.68 -0.33
N ALA A 151 -17.24 9.00 -0.72
CA ALA A 151 -17.85 8.50 -1.93
C ALA A 151 -18.18 9.63 -2.91
N VAL A 152 -18.12 9.31 -4.20
CA VAL A 152 -18.58 10.18 -5.29
C VAL A 152 -19.48 9.38 -6.21
N SER A 153 -20.54 10.02 -6.71
CA SER A 153 -21.51 9.39 -7.61
C SER A 153 -21.46 10.03 -8.99
N TYR A 154 -21.56 9.19 -10.01
CA TYR A 154 -21.61 9.58 -11.41
C TYR A 154 -22.99 9.39 -11.99
N ARG A 155 -23.36 10.31 -12.88
CA ARG A 155 -24.52 10.19 -13.76
C ARG A 155 -24.11 10.34 -15.22
N CYS A 156 -24.79 9.61 -16.10
CA CYS A 156 -24.59 9.77 -17.53
C CYS A 156 -25.41 10.93 -18.09
N ASN A 157 -24.95 11.49 -19.20
CA ASN A 157 -25.68 12.51 -19.94
C ASN A 157 -27.03 11.96 -20.44
N LYS A 158 -27.99 12.86 -20.66
CA LYS A 158 -29.38 12.50 -21.01
C LYS A 158 -29.42 11.57 -22.23
N GLY A 159 -30.13 10.45 -22.10
CA GLY A 159 -30.31 9.46 -23.18
C GLY A 159 -29.31 8.29 -23.17
N LEU A 160 -28.29 8.36 -22.31
CA LEU A 160 -27.29 7.31 -22.13
C LEU A 160 -27.57 6.48 -20.87
N ASN A 161 -27.02 5.27 -20.81
CA ASN A 161 -27.07 4.42 -19.62
C ASN A 161 -25.69 4.24 -19.02
N LEU A 162 -25.66 4.12 -17.70
CA LEU A 162 -24.48 3.85 -16.91
C LEU A 162 -24.21 2.34 -16.84
N ILE A 163 -22.98 1.94 -17.13
CA ILE A 163 -22.49 0.57 -16.97
C ILE A 163 -21.32 0.58 -15.99
N GLY A 164 -21.39 -0.30 -14.98
CA GLY A 164 -20.45 -0.33 -13.85
C GLY A 164 -21.10 0.18 -12.58
N GLN A 165 -20.29 0.45 -11.55
CA GLN A 165 -20.78 1.03 -10.30
C GLN A 165 -20.90 2.55 -10.46
N SER A 166 -22.06 3.11 -10.16
CA SER A 166 -22.28 4.56 -10.23
C SER A 166 -21.53 5.32 -9.15
N THR A 167 -21.22 4.66 -8.04
CA THR A 167 -20.58 5.25 -6.86
C THR A 167 -19.19 4.67 -6.65
N LEU A 168 -18.21 5.55 -6.53
CA LEU A 168 -16.81 5.23 -6.27
C LEU A 168 -16.44 5.70 -4.87
N HIS A 169 -15.54 4.98 -4.22
CA HIS A 169 -15.02 5.31 -2.88
C HIS A 169 -13.52 5.57 -2.93
N CYS A 170 -13.05 6.52 -2.13
CA CYS A 170 -11.63 6.72 -1.94
C CYS A 170 -11.02 5.51 -1.21
N SER A 171 -10.09 4.84 -1.87
CA SER A 171 -9.44 3.61 -1.40
C SER A 171 -8.17 3.92 -0.61
N GLU A 172 -7.62 2.90 0.04
CA GLU A 172 -6.40 2.99 0.85
C GLU A 172 -5.13 3.29 0.04
N ASP A 173 -5.18 3.09 -1.27
CA ASP A 173 -4.09 3.37 -2.21
C ASP A 173 -4.14 4.81 -2.77
N GLY A 174 -5.07 5.64 -2.28
CA GLY A 174 -5.25 7.01 -2.75
C GLY A 174 -5.93 7.11 -4.12
N THR A 175 -6.55 6.02 -4.60
CA THR A 175 -7.32 6.00 -5.84
C THR A 175 -8.80 5.75 -5.58
N PHE A 176 -9.66 6.16 -6.51
CA PHE A 176 -11.07 5.84 -6.44
C PHE A 176 -11.34 4.41 -6.91
N LYS A 177 -12.12 3.66 -6.13
CA LYS A 177 -12.51 2.28 -6.42
C LYS A 177 -14.02 2.04 -6.25
N PRO A 178 -14.64 1.18 -7.08
CA PRO A 178 -14.05 0.46 -8.23
C PRO A 178 -13.71 1.42 -9.39
N ASP A 179 -13.27 0.88 -10.52
CA ASP A 179 -12.98 1.72 -11.69
C ASP A 179 -14.22 2.49 -12.17
N PRO A 180 -14.04 3.69 -12.76
CA PRO A 180 -15.15 4.57 -13.13
C PRO A 180 -16.14 3.95 -14.11
N PRO A 181 -17.44 4.27 -13.98
CA PRO A 181 -18.45 3.72 -14.86
C PRO A 181 -18.34 4.31 -16.26
N LYS A 182 -18.90 3.59 -17.23
CA LYS A 182 -18.94 4.01 -18.63
C LYS A 182 -20.36 4.34 -19.05
N CYS A 183 -20.50 5.39 -19.85
CA CYS A 183 -21.80 5.85 -20.36
C CYS A 183 -21.96 5.47 -21.83
N PHE A 184 -23.02 4.71 -22.14
CA PHE A 184 -23.30 4.27 -23.51
C PHE A 184 -24.72 4.58 -23.95
N GLY A 185 -24.85 4.86 -25.25
CA GLY A 185 -26.16 5.09 -25.87
C GLY A 185 -27.02 3.84 -25.87
N LYS A 186 -28.34 4.05 -25.82
CA LYS A 186 -29.30 2.99 -26.16
C LYS A 186 -29.20 2.74 -27.66
N LEU A 187 -28.83 1.53 -28.05
CA LEU A 187 -29.04 1.04 -29.41
C LEU A 187 -30.21 0.06 -29.39
N TRP A 188 -31.29 0.45 -30.06
CA TRP A 188 -32.45 -0.41 -30.25
C TRP A 188 -32.22 -1.25 -31.50
N PHE A 189 -32.01 -2.55 -31.32
CA PHE A 189 -32.04 -3.48 -32.44
C PHE A 189 -33.49 -3.92 -32.65
N LYS A 190 -34.01 -3.72 -33.87
CA LYS A 190 -35.27 -4.33 -34.27
C LYS A 190 -35.04 -5.82 -34.44
N CYS A 191 -35.79 -6.67 -33.73
CA CYS A 191 -35.77 -8.11 -33.99
C CYS A 191 -36.30 -8.37 -35.41
N GLN A 192 -35.40 -8.69 -36.34
CA GLN A 192 -35.79 -9.18 -37.66
C GLN A 192 -35.99 -10.69 -37.60
N SER A 193 -37.27 -11.07 -37.52
CA SER A 193 -37.84 -12.42 -37.68
C SER A 193 -37.98 -13.31 -36.43
N ARG A 194 -39.19 -13.88 -36.31
CA ARG A 194 -39.62 -14.92 -35.37
C ARG A 194 -39.48 -16.30 -36.03
N ASP A 195 -38.31 -16.58 -36.61
CA ASP A 195 -38.05 -17.83 -37.33
C ASP A 195 -37.17 -18.73 -36.46
N GLU A 196 -37.77 -19.73 -35.78
CA GLU A 196 -37.14 -20.64 -34.81
C GLU A 196 -36.00 -21.51 -35.40
N ARG A 197 -35.68 -21.34 -36.68
CA ARG A 197 -34.60 -22.06 -37.39
C ARG A 197 -33.43 -21.20 -37.86
N LYS A 198 -33.46 -19.87 -37.68
CA LYS A 198 -32.31 -19.00 -37.96
C LYS A 198 -31.67 -18.53 -36.66
N LYS A 199 -30.67 -19.27 -36.19
CA LYS A 199 -29.72 -18.80 -35.18
C LYS A 199 -29.10 -17.49 -35.69
N ILE A 200 -29.47 -16.38 -35.08
CA ILE A 200 -28.75 -15.13 -35.20
C ILE A 200 -27.44 -15.31 -34.43
N THR A 201 -26.34 -15.55 -35.13
CA THR A 201 -24.99 -15.59 -34.55
C THR A 201 -24.46 -14.16 -34.40
N TRP A 202 -24.62 -13.58 -33.22
CA TRP A 202 -23.69 -12.59 -32.70
C TRP A 202 -23.38 -12.97 -31.25
N GLU A 203 -22.09 -13.20 -30.96
CA GLU A 203 -21.60 -13.36 -29.59
C GLU A 203 -21.74 -12.04 -28.85
N ILE A 204 -22.80 -11.93 -28.06
CA ILE A 204 -22.91 -10.97 -26.97
C ILE A 204 -23.37 -11.81 -25.79
N GLU A 205 -22.61 -11.87 -24.71
CA GLU A 205 -23.04 -12.53 -23.47
C GLU A 205 -24.33 -11.85 -22.98
N TRP A 206 -25.45 -12.56 -23.10
CA TRP A 206 -26.77 -12.05 -22.75
C TRP A 206 -26.99 -12.17 -21.25
N SER A 207 -27.13 -11.04 -20.55
CA SER A 207 -28.06 -10.99 -19.42
C SER A 207 -29.47 -11.06 -20.00
N ARG A 208 -30.13 -12.22 -19.88
CA ARG A 208 -31.50 -12.45 -20.34
C ARG A 208 -32.47 -11.50 -19.63
N SER A 209 -32.85 -10.40 -20.27
CA SER A 209 -34.01 -9.61 -19.86
C SER A 209 -34.62 -8.90 -21.07
N CYS A 210 -35.35 -9.66 -21.88
CA CYS A 210 -36.35 -9.12 -22.78
C CYS A 210 -37.50 -8.57 -21.92
N THR A 211 -37.49 -7.28 -21.59
CA THR A 211 -38.63 -6.66 -20.89
C THR A 211 -39.61 -6.11 -21.91
N ASN A 212 -40.81 -6.69 -21.95
CA ASN A 212 -41.99 -6.12 -22.60
C ASN A 212 -42.45 -4.88 -21.81
N ASN A 213 -41.76 -3.74 -21.96
CA ASN A 213 -42.22 -2.48 -21.37
C ASN A 213 -42.79 -1.58 -22.47
N LYS A 214 -44.12 -1.67 -22.65
CA LYS A 214 -44.92 -0.54 -23.11
C LYS A 214 -44.90 0.51 -22.00
N ASN A 215 -44.45 1.73 -22.29
CA ASN A 215 -44.90 2.93 -21.60
C ASN A 215 -45.25 3.97 -22.69
N ASP A 216 -46.55 4.28 -22.76
CA ASP A 216 -47.27 5.51 -23.17
C ASP A 216 -46.47 6.55 -23.98
N ASP A 217 -46.78 6.95 -25.21
CA ASP A 217 -48.05 7.41 -25.77
C ASP A 217 -48.05 7.21 -27.31
N ASP A 218 -48.61 6.12 -27.84
CA ASP A 218 -49.04 6.09 -29.24
C ASP A 218 -50.01 4.93 -29.46
N GLN A 219 -51.28 5.28 -29.65
CA GLN A 219 -52.29 4.35 -30.14
C GLN A 219 -51.97 4.05 -31.61
N ASN A 220 -51.73 2.77 -31.92
CA ASN A 220 -51.72 2.17 -33.26
C ASN A 220 -50.35 1.89 -33.90
N SER A 221 -49.52 1.06 -33.27
CA SER A 221 -48.37 0.41 -33.91
C SER A 221 -48.13 -1.00 -33.36
N THR A 222 -47.97 -1.95 -34.28
CA THR A 222 -47.70 -3.38 -34.06
C THR A 222 -46.55 -3.62 -33.08
N ALA A 223 -46.76 -4.49 -32.08
CA ALA A 223 -45.76 -4.87 -31.10
C ALA A 223 -44.48 -5.40 -31.79
N SER A 224 -43.43 -4.56 -31.85
CA SER A 224 -42.08 -5.00 -32.15
C SER A 224 -41.36 -5.27 -30.84
N ASP A 225 -40.94 -6.51 -30.63
CA ASP A 225 -40.11 -6.90 -29.49
C ASP A 225 -38.71 -6.25 -29.66
N TYR A 226 -38.40 -5.24 -28.85
CA TYR A 226 -37.08 -4.60 -28.84
C TYR A 226 -36.19 -5.26 -27.79
N CYS A 227 -35.05 -5.83 -28.22
CA CYS A 227 -34.02 -6.29 -27.28
C CYS A 227 -33.17 -5.09 -26.86
N LYS A 228 -33.03 -4.87 -25.54
CA LYS A 228 -32.04 -3.94 -25.00
C LYS A 228 -30.67 -4.61 -25.10
N ALA A 229 -29.80 -4.08 -25.95
CA ALA A 229 -28.40 -4.42 -25.95
C ALA A 229 -27.60 -3.16 -25.60
N TYR A 230 -26.65 -3.32 -24.68
CA TYR A 230 -25.64 -2.32 -24.44
C TYR A 230 -24.52 -2.58 -25.43
N VAL A 231 -24.23 -1.64 -26.33
CA VAL A 231 -22.98 -1.69 -27.09
C VAL A 231 -21.88 -1.27 -26.14
N LEU A 232 -21.35 -2.24 -25.40
CA LEU A 232 -19.98 -2.16 -24.97
C LEU A 232 -19.18 -2.00 -26.26
N PHE A 233 -18.45 -0.90 -26.41
CA PHE A 233 -17.29 -0.95 -27.28
C PHE A 233 -16.46 -2.08 -26.70
N ILE A 234 -16.57 -3.27 -27.31
CA ILE A 234 -15.65 -4.37 -27.06
C ILE A 234 -14.31 -3.68 -27.26
N SER A 235 -13.52 -3.59 -26.20
CA SER A 235 -12.12 -3.24 -26.37
C SER A 235 -11.64 -4.22 -27.42
N THR A 236 -11.43 -3.74 -28.64
CA THR A 236 -10.64 -4.49 -29.63
C THR A 236 -9.44 -4.97 -28.85
N ALA A 237 -9.10 -6.26 -28.91
CA ALA A 237 -8.04 -6.79 -28.07
C ALA A 237 -6.83 -5.83 -28.10
N GLN A 238 -6.47 -5.24 -26.96
CA GLN A 238 -5.44 -4.20 -26.88
C GLN A 238 -4.22 -4.77 -26.16
N CYS A 239 -3.08 -4.78 -26.85
CA CYS A 239 -1.83 -5.08 -26.20
C CYS A 239 -1.32 -3.82 -25.49
N THR A 240 -0.91 -3.95 -24.24
CA THR A 240 -0.21 -2.88 -23.52
C THR A 240 1.19 -2.68 -24.10
N GLN A 241 1.80 -1.51 -23.84
CA GLN A 241 3.15 -1.21 -24.34
C GLN A 241 4.13 -2.34 -23.98
N PRO A 242 4.78 -2.98 -24.97
CA PRO A 242 5.64 -4.13 -24.73
C PRO A 242 6.92 -3.73 -24.00
N SER A 243 7.26 -4.48 -22.94
CA SER A 243 8.49 -4.30 -22.18
C SER A 243 9.39 -5.54 -22.32
N PHE A 244 10.50 -5.40 -23.03
CA PHE A 244 11.50 -6.46 -23.26
C PHE A 244 12.88 -6.07 -22.70
N THR A 245 12.89 -5.47 -21.51
CA THR A 245 14.10 -4.94 -20.85
C THR A 245 15.21 -5.98 -20.67
N SER A 246 14.89 -7.27 -20.60
CA SER A 246 15.86 -8.36 -20.44
C SER A 246 16.64 -8.74 -21.71
N ARG A 247 16.31 -8.16 -22.88
CA ARG A 247 16.92 -8.53 -24.19
C ARG A 247 17.81 -7.45 -24.82
N ASN A 248 18.15 -6.38 -24.10
CA ASN A 248 18.96 -5.25 -24.59
C ASN A 248 18.38 -4.62 -25.88
N VAL A 249 17.04 -4.57 -25.95
CA VAL A 249 16.28 -3.97 -27.06
C VAL A 249 15.46 -2.80 -26.55
N ILE A 250 15.25 -1.81 -27.42
CA ILE A 250 14.41 -0.65 -27.17
C ILE A 250 13.39 -0.49 -28.29
N LEU A 251 12.20 0.01 -27.95
CA LEU A 251 11.15 0.33 -28.90
C LEU A 251 11.57 1.53 -29.76
N THR A 252 11.24 1.52 -31.06
CA THR A 252 11.48 2.68 -31.93
C THR A 252 10.69 3.90 -31.45
N ALA A 253 11.25 5.10 -31.66
CA ALA A 253 10.75 6.35 -31.06
C ALA A 253 9.29 6.68 -31.39
N GLU A 254 8.79 6.20 -32.54
CA GLU A 254 7.41 6.41 -33.03
C GLU A 254 6.34 5.77 -32.14
N HIS A 255 6.71 4.83 -31.25
CA HIS A 255 5.77 4.05 -30.44
C HIS A 255 5.96 4.23 -28.92
N LEU A 256 6.88 5.12 -28.50
CA LEU A 256 7.18 5.37 -27.08
C LEU A 256 6.07 6.11 -26.33
N SER A 257 5.25 6.91 -27.03
CA SER A 257 4.17 7.71 -26.45
C SER A 257 2.80 7.03 -26.48
N THR A 258 2.71 5.80 -27.00
CA THR A 258 1.44 5.08 -27.16
C THR A 258 1.26 4.03 -26.05
N PRO A 259 0.27 4.19 -25.15
CA PRO A 259 0.09 3.31 -24.00
C PRO A 259 -0.58 1.96 -24.34
N SER A 260 -1.38 1.90 -25.41
CA SER A 260 -2.06 0.67 -25.85
C SER A 260 -2.14 0.55 -27.37
N PHE A 261 -2.10 -0.68 -27.88
CA PHE A 261 -2.06 -1.01 -29.30
C PHE A 261 -3.23 -1.91 -29.68
N PRO A 262 -4.05 -1.56 -30.68
CA PRO A 262 -5.15 -2.41 -31.13
C PRO A 262 -4.65 -3.72 -31.78
N ASP A 263 -5.46 -4.77 -31.76
CA ASP A 263 -5.19 -6.07 -32.37
C ASP A 263 -4.72 -5.92 -33.84
N GLY A 264 -3.67 -6.64 -34.21
CA GLY A 264 -3.00 -6.51 -35.51
C GLY A 264 -1.94 -5.39 -35.59
N SER A 265 -1.80 -4.54 -34.57
CA SER A 265 -0.71 -3.55 -34.53
C SER A 265 0.65 -4.23 -34.51
N THR A 266 1.60 -3.69 -35.27
CA THR A 266 2.97 -4.18 -35.34
C THR A 266 3.92 -3.09 -34.87
N VAL A 267 4.80 -3.42 -33.92
CA VAL A 267 5.83 -2.50 -33.38
C VAL A 267 7.22 -3.08 -33.61
N THR A 268 8.20 -2.20 -33.82
CA THR A 268 9.59 -2.54 -34.13
C THR A 268 10.55 -2.21 -32.99
N PHE A 269 11.59 -3.02 -32.88
CA PHE A 269 12.65 -2.88 -31.89
C PHE A 269 14.02 -2.66 -32.53
N GLU A 270 14.87 -1.94 -31.81
CA GLU A 270 16.29 -1.74 -32.13
C GLU A 270 17.16 -2.16 -30.94
N CYS A 271 18.43 -2.45 -31.20
CA CYS A 271 19.38 -2.71 -30.11
C CYS A 271 19.68 -1.40 -29.37
N VAL A 272 19.79 -1.48 -28.04
CA VAL A 272 20.26 -0.35 -27.24
C VAL A 272 21.67 0.08 -27.67
N ILE A 273 22.01 1.35 -27.43
CA ILE A 273 23.31 1.92 -27.78
C ILE A 273 24.43 1.07 -27.18
N GLY A 274 25.41 0.69 -28.01
CA GLY A 274 26.53 -0.19 -27.62
C GLY A 274 26.30 -1.68 -27.86
N HIS A 275 25.16 -2.08 -28.41
CA HIS A 275 24.85 -3.47 -28.77
C HIS A 275 24.57 -3.63 -30.27
N LYS A 276 24.80 -4.84 -30.80
CA LYS A 276 24.47 -5.22 -32.19
C LYS A 276 23.61 -6.49 -32.24
N PRO A 277 22.80 -6.68 -33.30
CA PRO A 277 22.03 -7.91 -33.49
C PRO A 277 22.95 -9.13 -33.58
N VAL A 278 22.55 -10.22 -32.92
CA VAL A 278 23.23 -11.53 -33.02
C VAL A 278 22.99 -12.15 -34.40
N ASP A 279 21.76 -12.06 -34.90
CA ASP A 279 21.37 -12.46 -36.25
C ASP A 279 20.81 -11.24 -37.00
N LEU A 280 21.39 -10.92 -38.15
CA LEU A 280 20.97 -9.81 -39.01
C LEU A 280 19.66 -10.11 -39.76
N LYS A 281 19.26 -11.39 -39.85
CA LYS A 281 18.04 -11.83 -40.54
C LYS A 281 16.84 -12.03 -39.61
N ALA A 282 17.05 -11.97 -38.29
CA ALA A 282 15.97 -12.15 -37.31
C ALA A 282 14.91 -11.03 -37.41
N SER A 283 13.65 -11.38 -37.20
CA SER A 283 12.57 -10.41 -37.17
C SER A 283 12.75 -9.40 -36.02
N LYS A 284 12.65 -8.11 -36.36
CA LYS A 284 12.74 -7.00 -35.41
C LYS A 284 11.38 -6.50 -34.92
N SER A 285 10.29 -7.14 -35.36
CA SER A 285 8.94 -6.68 -35.09
C SER A 285 8.10 -7.74 -34.38
N VAL A 286 7.19 -7.27 -33.54
CA VAL A 286 6.14 -8.10 -32.91
C VAL A 286 4.77 -7.56 -33.27
N THR A 287 3.79 -8.44 -33.34
CA THR A 287 2.41 -8.13 -33.71
C THR A 287 1.48 -8.48 -32.56
N CYS A 288 0.50 -7.63 -32.28
CA CYS A 288 -0.53 -7.89 -31.28
C CYS A 288 -1.54 -8.92 -31.82
N GLN A 289 -1.77 -9.99 -31.06
CA GLN A 289 -2.75 -11.05 -31.35
C GLN A 289 -3.59 -11.31 -30.09
N GLY A 290 -4.85 -10.86 -30.08
CA GLY A 290 -5.83 -11.22 -29.05
C GLY A 290 -5.48 -10.81 -27.61
N ASN A 291 -4.66 -9.76 -27.42
CA ASN A 291 -4.06 -9.22 -26.17
C ASN A 291 -2.63 -9.69 -25.86
N GLN A 292 -1.99 -10.49 -26.71
CA GLN A 292 -0.60 -10.92 -26.53
C GLN A 292 0.29 -10.51 -27.70
N TRP A 293 1.53 -10.14 -27.40
CA TRP A 293 2.54 -9.90 -28.42
C TRP A 293 3.12 -11.21 -28.94
N THR A 294 3.35 -11.30 -30.25
CA THR A 294 4.14 -12.39 -30.83
C THR A 294 5.59 -12.37 -30.31
N ASN A 295 6.30 -13.48 -30.47
CA ASN A 295 7.67 -13.60 -29.98
C ASN A 295 8.64 -12.70 -30.78
N LEU A 296 9.40 -11.87 -30.06
CA LEU A 296 10.53 -11.14 -30.63
C LEU A 296 11.72 -12.08 -30.86
N GLU A 297 12.16 -12.19 -32.11
CA GLU A 297 13.34 -12.98 -32.51
C GLU A 297 14.66 -12.21 -32.37
N LEU A 298 14.60 -10.87 -32.40
CA LEU A 298 15.77 -10.01 -32.24
C LEU A 298 16.43 -10.23 -30.86
N SER A 299 17.73 -10.51 -30.90
CA SER A 299 18.61 -10.60 -29.72
C SER A 299 19.87 -9.78 -29.95
N CYS A 300 20.30 -9.02 -28.94
CA CYS A 300 21.36 -8.02 -29.05
C CYS A 300 22.53 -8.35 -28.11
N THR A 301 23.75 -8.41 -28.65
CA THR A 301 25.00 -8.64 -27.89
C THR A 301 25.84 -7.37 -27.81
N SER A 302 26.63 -7.24 -26.73
CA SER A 302 27.56 -6.12 -26.56
C SER A 302 28.58 -6.04 -27.69
N MET A 303 28.87 -4.81 -28.13
CA MET A 303 29.98 -4.54 -29.03
C MET A 303 31.24 -4.34 -28.18
N TYR A 304 32.22 -5.23 -28.34
CA TYR A 304 33.54 -5.04 -27.76
C TYR A 304 34.40 -4.24 -28.73
N CYS A 305 35.03 -3.17 -28.25
CA CYS A 305 36.10 -2.51 -28.99
C CYS A 305 37.29 -3.47 -29.11
N ARG A 306 37.72 -3.74 -30.35
CA ARG A 306 39.07 -4.24 -30.63
C ARG A 306 39.92 -3.07 -31.10
#